data_AF-A0A959ZH66-F1
#
_entry.id   AF-A0A959ZH66-F1
#
_cell.length_a   1.000
_cell.length_b   1.000
_cell.length_c   1.000
_cell.angle_alpha   90.00
_cell.angle_beta   90.00
_cell.angle_gamma   90.00
#
_symmetry.space_group_name_H-M   'P 1'
#
loop_
_entity.id
_entity.type
_entity.pdbx_description
1 polymer ?
#
loop_
_entity_poly.entity_id
_entity_poly.type
_entity_poly.pdbx_seq_one_letter_code
_entity_poly.pdbx_strand_id
1 'polypeptide(L)'
;MSDGDVIESPGGSADSEASATPNAPARTSRFEILIAVMLGVTALLTAGAAYLADRDDGLQLKYLEQASLSQSEANDFYANGDRQKALDQTIFIEYSLAVNQGDNQLAAYLVSFSPELRAAIEIWAKSDLNTPFSGDNPAYYPDAYADGDRLQDKADEEFAKGDFYDKRGDSFVAATVLFALALALLGVASVIWFRRWRNGLTIGGGVFMIAGVAVLVVNLV
;
A
#
# COMPACT_ATOMS: atom_id res chain seq x y z
N MET A 1 -2.50 48.95 89.75
CA MET A 1 -3.67 49.26 88.90
C MET A 1 -3.18 49.28 87.47
N SER A 2 -3.51 48.29 86.62
CA SER A 2 -4.76 48.20 85.81
C SER A 2 -4.90 49.43 84.90
N ASP A 3 -5.09 49.36 83.59
CA ASP A 3 -5.55 48.29 82.70
C ASP A 3 -5.02 48.57 81.28
N GLY A 4 -4.97 47.53 80.43
CA GLY A 4 -4.98 47.75 78.99
C GLY A 4 -6.41 48.01 78.50
N ASP A 5 -6.55 48.74 77.40
CA ASP A 5 -7.33 48.25 76.28
C ASP A 5 -7.01 49.00 74.98
N VAL A 6 -7.18 48.27 73.89
CA VAL A 6 -7.15 48.65 72.47
C VAL A 6 -8.35 49.62 72.22
N ILE A 7 -8.43 50.53 71.25
CA ILE A 7 -8.67 50.35 69.79
C ILE A 7 -8.55 51.71 69.06
N GLU A 8 -8.22 51.63 67.77
CA GLU A 8 -8.55 52.51 66.63
C GLU A 8 -7.41 53.32 65.96
N SER A 9 -7.10 52.85 64.75
CA SER A 9 -6.52 53.63 63.64
C SER A 9 -7.67 54.35 62.92
N PRO A 10 -7.46 55.57 62.37
CA PRO A 10 -7.20 55.61 60.94
C PRO A 10 -6.25 56.73 60.47
N GLY A 11 -5.45 56.38 59.46
CA GLY A 11 -5.38 57.19 58.23
C GLY A 11 -4.37 58.35 58.16
N GLY A 12 -3.40 58.19 57.26
CA GLY A 12 -2.87 59.31 56.49
C GLY A 12 -1.36 59.46 56.48
N SER A 13 -0.71 58.90 55.45
CA SER A 13 0.19 59.59 54.50
C SER A 13 1.38 58.74 54.05
N ALA A 14 1.83 59.08 52.84
CA ALA A 14 3.05 58.66 52.16
C ALA A 14 2.95 57.38 51.31
N ASP A 15 2.44 57.59 50.10
CA ASP A 15 3.19 57.36 48.86
C ASP A 15 3.78 55.96 48.63
N SER A 16 3.06 55.14 47.87
CA SER A 16 3.70 54.18 46.96
C SER A 16 2.75 53.83 45.81
N GLU A 17 2.34 54.83 45.04
CA GLU A 17 1.85 54.58 43.68
C GLU A 17 3.03 54.38 42.73
N ALA A 18 2.95 53.29 41.98
CA ALA A 18 3.56 53.07 40.67
C ALA A 18 5.10 53.00 40.56
N SER A 19 5.61 51.77 40.55
CA SER A 19 6.48 51.35 39.45
C SER A 19 6.22 49.89 39.07
N ALA A 20 5.02 49.63 38.56
CA ALA A 20 4.86 48.52 37.63
C ALA A 20 5.65 48.90 36.38
N THR A 21 6.91 48.47 36.30
CA THR A 21 7.69 48.56 35.07
C THR A 21 6.87 47.90 33.96
N PRO A 22 6.56 48.59 32.87
CA PRO A 22 5.94 47.96 31.72
C PRO A 22 6.86 46.81 31.29
N ASN A 23 6.34 45.58 31.26
CA ASN A 23 7.03 44.47 30.63
C ASN A 23 7.47 44.93 29.23
N ALA A 24 8.77 45.20 29.07
CA ALA A 24 9.33 45.55 27.78
C ALA A 24 8.93 44.44 26.79
N PRO A 25 8.51 44.78 25.54
CA PRO A 25 8.21 43.76 24.57
C PRO A 25 9.43 42.86 24.43
N ALA A 26 9.30 41.59 24.81
CA ALA A 26 10.37 40.62 24.69
C ALA A 26 10.83 40.66 23.23
N ARG A 27 12.09 41.05 23.00
CA ARG A 27 12.68 41.10 21.65
C ARG A 27 12.63 39.68 21.09
N THR A 28 11.64 39.39 20.24
CA THR A 28 11.52 38.10 19.56
C THR A 28 12.83 37.83 18.85
N SER A 29 13.52 36.78 19.27
CA SER A 29 14.81 36.44 18.70
C SER A 29 14.59 35.93 17.27
N ARG A 30 15.48 36.26 16.33
CA ARG A 30 15.43 35.71 14.96
C ARG A 30 15.37 34.16 14.96
N PHE A 31 15.87 33.53 16.02
CA PHE A 31 15.77 32.09 16.26
C PHE A 31 14.35 31.59 16.57
N GLU A 32 13.55 32.36 17.31
CA GLU A 32 12.16 31.96 17.62
C GLU A 32 11.30 32.01 16.36
N ILE A 33 11.52 33.03 15.52
CA ILE A 33 10.87 33.12 14.20
C ILE A 33 11.30 31.94 13.33
N LEU A 34 12.60 31.59 13.30
CA LEU A 34 13.10 30.44 12.54
C LEU A 34 12.43 29.13 12.99
N ILE A 35 12.39 28.85 14.30
CA ILE A 35 11.76 27.64 14.84
C ILE A 35 10.26 27.60 14.50
N ALA A 36 9.56 28.73 14.64
CA ALA A 36 8.15 28.84 14.30
C ALA A 36 7.89 28.56 12.80
N VAL A 37 8.73 29.11 11.92
CA VAL A 37 8.66 28.84 10.48
C VAL A 37 8.94 27.37 10.18
N MET A 38 9.98 26.78 10.79
CA MET A 38 10.29 25.36 10.60
C MET A 38 9.15 24.46 11.08
N LEU A 39 8.52 24.77 12.22
CA LEU A 39 7.34 24.07 12.72
C LEU A 39 6.18 24.14 11.73
N GLY A 40 5.86 25.34 11.24
CA GLY A 40 4.79 25.53 10.26
C GLY A 40 5.03 24.76 8.96
N VAL A 41 6.25 24.83 8.41
CA VAL A 41 6.63 24.08 7.21
C VAL A 41 6.59 22.57 7.46
N THR A 42 7.14 22.11 8.58
CA THR A 42 7.13 20.68 8.93
C THR A 42 5.71 20.16 9.08
N ALA A 43 4.79 20.92 9.68
CA ALA A 43 3.39 20.53 9.81
C ALA A 43 2.70 20.36 8.44
N LEU A 44 2.96 21.27 7.50
CA LEU A 44 2.44 21.15 6.13
C LEU A 44 3.02 19.93 5.41
N LEU A 45 4.31 19.64 5.61
CA LEU A 45 4.96 18.45 5.06
C LEU A 45 4.40 17.16 5.67
N THR A 46 4.14 17.12 6.99
CA THR A 46 3.46 16.00 7.65
C THR A 46 2.10 15.74 7.04
N ALA A 47 1.29 16.79 6.86
CA ALA A 47 -0.03 16.66 6.25
C ALA A 47 0.03 16.17 4.80
N GLY A 48 0.98 16.68 4.01
CA GLY A 48 1.21 16.23 2.64
C GLY A 48 1.65 14.77 2.56
N ALA A 49 2.59 14.35 3.42
CA ALA A 49 3.05 12.96 3.49
C ALA A 49 1.92 12.01 3.89
N ALA A 50 1.13 12.36 4.92
CA ALA A 50 0.00 11.56 5.35
C ALA A 50 -1.07 11.40 4.25
N TYR A 51 -1.36 12.48 3.50
CA TYR A 51 -2.27 12.42 2.35
C TYR A 51 -1.73 11.52 1.23
N LEU A 52 -0.44 11.61 0.91
CA LEU A 52 0.16 10.78 -0.13
C LEU A 52 0.18 9.29 0.27
N ALA A 53 0.42 8.99 1.55
CA ALA A 53 0.33 7.64 2.09
C ALA A 53 -1.09 7.08 1.92
N ASP A 54 -2.12 7.79 2.39
CA ASP A 54 -3.52 7.37 2.29
C ASP A 54 -3.98 7.19 0.84
N ARG A 55 -3.58 8.09 -0.05
CA ARG A 55 -3.88 7.98 -1.50
C ARG A 55 -3.29 6.69 -2.09
N ASP A 56 -2.04 6.39 -1.76
CA ASP A 56 -1.35 5.24 -2.32
C ASP A 56 -1.82 3.91 -1.71
N ASP A 57 -2.15 3.88 -0.43
CA ASP A 57 -2.85 2.76 0.23
C ASP A 57 -4.21 2.47 -0.45
N GLY A 58 -4.98 3.52 -0.78
CA GLY A 58 -6.21 3.37 -1.56
C GLY A 58 -5.98 2.82 -2.97
N LEU A 59 -4.87 3.17 -3.62
CA LEU A 59 -4.51 2.61 -4.94
C LEU A 59 -4.06 1.16 -4.82
N GLN A 60 -3.24 0.83 -3.82
CA GLN A 60 -2.87 -0.54 -3.49
C GLN A 60 -4.10 -1.41 -3.32
N LEU A 61 -5.03 -1.02 -2.42
CA LEU A 61 -6.24 -1.78 -2.15
C LEU A 61 -7.04 -2.02 -3.42
N LYS A 62 -7.24 -0.98 -4.24
CA LYS A 62 -7.94 -1.09 -5.52
C LYS A 62 -7.29 -2.12 -6.45
N TYR A 63 -5.96 -2.07 -6.61
CA TYR A 63 -5.27 -3.01 -7.49
C TYR A 63 -5.28 -4.45 -6.94
N LEU A 64 -5.18 -4.63 -5.62
CA LEU A 64 -5.29 -5.95 -4.99
C LEU A 64 -6.70 -6.54 -5.10
N GLU A 65 -7.75 -5.73 -4.98
CA GLU A 65 -9.12 -6.14 -5.25
C GLU A 65 -9.30 -6.58 -6.70
N GLN A 66 -8.80 -5.78 -7.65
CA GLN A 66 -8.85 -6.11 -9.08
C GLN A 66 -8.09 -7.40 -9.39
N ALA A 67 -6.88 -7.56 -8.84
CA ALA A 67 -6.07 -8.75 -9.01
C ALA A 67 -6.79 -10.00 -8.48
N SER A 68 -7.43 -9.89 -7.31
CA SER A 68 -8.19 -10.99 -6.70
C SER A 68 -9.41 -11.38 -7.56
N LEU A 69 -10.10 -10.39 -8.13
CA LEU A 69 -11.22 -10.65 -9.05
C LEU A 69 -10.73 -11.33 -10.33
N SER A 70 -9.70 -10.79 -10.98
CA SER A 70 -9.10 -11.36 -12.19
C SER A 70 -8.61 -12.79 -11.95
N GLN A 71 -7.97 -13.05 -10.80
CA GLN A 71 -7.53 -14.39 -10.42
C GLN A 71 -8.70 -15.35 -10.15
N SER A 72 -9.77 -14.88 -9.51
CA SER A 72 -10.97 -15.69 -9.31
C SER A 72 -11.62 -16.07 -10.65
N GLU A 73 -11.75 -15.11 -11.57
CA GLU A 73 -12.28 -15.38 -12.91
C GLU A 73 -11.37 -16.33 -13.70
N ALA A 74 -10.04 -16.17 -13.61
CA ALA A 74 -9.09 -17.09 -14.22
C ALA A 74 -9.30 -18.53 -13.74
N ASN A 75 -9.47 -18.72 -12.43
CA ASN A 75 -9.73 -20.03 -11.83
C ASN A 75 -11.05 -20.65 -12.32
N ASP A 76 -12.10 -19.84 -12.55
CA ASP A 76 -13.36 -20.33 -13.12
C ASP A 76 -13.16 -20.85 -14.55
N PHE A 77 -12.35 -20.15 -15.35
CA PHE A 77 -11.97 -20.58 -16.70
C PHE A 77 -11.10 -21.84 -16.70
N TYR A 78 -10.10 -21.93 -15.82
CA TYR A 78 -9.33 -23.17 -15.64
C TYR A 78 -10.22 -24.34 -15.22
N ALA A 79 -11.15 -24.12 -14.30
CA ALA A 79 -12.11 -25.15 -13.90
C ALA A 79 -13.04 -25.58 -15.06
N ASN A 80 -13.41 -24.65 -15.96
CA ASN A 80 -14.14 -24.98 -17.19
C ASN A 80 -13.29 -25.87 -18.13
N GLY A 81 -12.02 -25.50 -18.36
CA GLY A 81 -11.11 -26.27 -19.21
C GLY A 81 -10.81 -27.66 -18.65
N ASP A 82 -10.63 -27.77 -17.32
CA ASP A 82 -10.46 -29.06 -16.64
C ASP A 82 -11.69 -29.96 -16.78
N ARG A 83 -12.90 -29.37 -16.70
CA ARG A 83 -14.15 -30.11 -16.94
C ARG A 83 -14.25 -30.60 -18.38
N GLN A 84 -13.90 -29.77 -19.36
CA GLN A 84 -13.85 -30.19 -20.76
C GLN A 84 -12.84 -31.33 -20.96
N LYS A 85 -11.65 -31.20 -20.37
CA LYS A 85 -10.60 -32.23 -20.41
C LYS A 85 -11.04 -33.55 -19.81
N ALA A 86 -11.71 -33.53 -18.66
CA ALA A 86 -12.23 -34.74 -18.03
C ALA A 86 -13.32 -35.43 -18.89
N LEU A 87 -14.19 -34.64 -19.52
CA LEU A 87 -15.20 -35.17 -20.46
C LEU A 87 -14.53 -35.80 -21.68
N ASP A 88 -13.57 -35.11 -22.29
CA ASP A 88 -12.84 -35.62 -23.46
C ASP A 88 -12.05 -36.89 -23.15
N GLN A 89 -11.42 -36.98 -21.97
CA GLN A 89 -10.77 -38.20 -21.50
C GLN A 89 -11.74 -39.37 -21.38
N THR A 90 -12.97 -39.10 -20.93
CA THR A 90 -14.03 -40.12 -20.85
C THR A 90 -14.47 -40.57 -22.25
N ILE A 91 -14.68 -39.62 -23.17
CA ILE A 91 -15.02 -39.92 -24.57
C ILE A 91 -13.89 -40.71 -25.25
N PHE A 92 -12.64 -40.39 -24.95
CA PHE A 92 -11.48 -41.08 -25.52
C PHE A 92 -11.39 -42.56 -25.10
N ILE A 93 -11.76 -42.90 -23.87
CA ILE A 93 -11.80 -44.30 -23.41
C ILE A 93 -12.81 -45.10 -24.25
N GLU A 94 -14.01 -44.56 -24.43
CA GLU A 94 -15.06 -45.22 -25.24
C GLU A 94 -14.67 -45.28 -26.73
N TYR A 95 -14.07 -44.20 -27.25
CA TYR A 95 -13.53 -44.16 -28.61
C TYR A 95 -12.48 -45.26 -28.82
N SER A 96 -11.54 -45.39 -27.87
CA SER A 96 -10.49 -46.40 -27.93
C SER A 96 -11.08 -47.81 -27.91
N LEU A 97 -12.12 -48.05 -27.10
CA LEU A 97 -12.83 -49.33 -27.08
C LEU A 97 -13.51 -49.63 -28.43
N ALA A 98 -14.24 -48.66 -28.98
CA ALA A 98 -14.92 -48.80 -30.27
C ALA A 98 -13.95 -49.11 -31.42
N VAL A 99 -12.82 -48.41 -31.48
CA VAL A 99 -11.74 -48.68 -32.45
C VAL A 99 -11.19 -50.10 -32.29
N ASN A 100 -10.93 -50.55 -31.05
CA ASN A 100 -10.45 -51.91 -30.79
C ASN A 100 -11.47 -52.99 -31.18
N GLN A 101 -12.76 -52.70 -31.10
CA GLN A 101 -13.85 -53.61 -31.52
C GLN A 101 -14.15 -53.54 -33.03
N GLY A 102 -13.49 -52.63 -33.76
CA GLY A 102 -13.75 -52.41 -35.19
C GLY A 102 -15.02 -51.61 -35.48
N ASP A 103 -15.65 -51.01 -34.47
CA ASP A 103 -16.84 -50.16 -34.63
C ASP A 103 -16.43 -48.72 -35.00
N ASN A 104 -16.08 -48.56 -36.27
CA ASN A 104 -15.67 -47.27 -36.83
C ASN A 104 -16.81 -46.23 -36.82
N GLN A 105 -18.08 -46.67 -36.81
CA GLN A 105 -19.22 -45.77 -36.79
C GLN A 105 -19.37 -45.12 -35.41
N LEU A 106 -19.29 -45.92 -34.34
CA LEU A 106 -19.29 -45.41 -32.97
C LEU A 106 -18.07 -44.54 -32.70
N ALA A 107 -16.88 -44.96 -33.13
CA ALA A 107 -15.66 -44.19 -32.97
C ALA A 107 -15.77 -42.79 -33.61
N ALA A 108 -16.26 -42.71 -34.86
CA ALA A 108 -16.46 -41.44 -35.56
C ALA A 108 -17.53 -40.55 -34.88
N TYR A 109 -18.59 -41.17 -34.35
CA TYR A 109 -19.64 -40.46 -33.61
C TYR A 109 -19.12 -39.84 -32.30
N LEU A 110 -18.32 -40.58 -31.52
CA LEU A 110 -17.78 -40.10 -30.25
C LEU A 110 -16.88 -38.87 -30.41
N VAL A 111 -15.95 -38.90 -31.35
CA VAL A 111 -15.07 -37.74 -31.63
C VAL A 111 -15.79 -36.61 -32.36
N SER A 112 -17.06 -36.79 -32.76
CA SER A 112 -17.86 -35.72 -33.35
C SER A 112 -18.24 -34.63 -32.35
N PHE A 113 -18.31 -34.99 -31.05
CA PHE A 113 -18.69 -34.11 -29.95
C PHE A 113 -17.60 -33.13 -29.50
N SER A 114 -16.33 -33.39 -29.83
CA SER A 114 -15.19 -32.57 -29.40
C SER A 114 -14.17 -32.43 -30.54
N PRO A 115 -14.17 -31.29 -31.26
CA PRO A 115 -13.16 -30.99 -32.28
C PRO A 115 -11.72 -31.04 -31.76
N GLU A 116 -11.49 -30.57 -30.53
CA GLU A 116 -10.19 -30.53 -29.85
C GLU A 116 -9.70 -31.95 -29.58
N LEU A 117 -10.56 -32.83 -29.06
CA LEU A 117 -10.23 -34.25 -28.88
C LEU A 117 -9.87 -34.91 -30.22
N ARG A 118 -10.61 -34.61 -31.30
CA ARG A 118 -10.33 -35.16 -32.63
C ARG A 118 -8.95 -34.74 -33.13
N ALA A 119 -8.62 -33.46 -33.01
CA ALA A 119 -7.31 -32.93 -33.40
C ALA A 119 -6.18 -33.56 -32.56
N ALA A 120 -6.42 -33.71 -31.26
CA ALA A 120 -5.47 -34.34 -30.34
C ALA A 120 -5.18 -35.79 -30.70
N ILE A 121 -6.21 -36.59 -31.00
CA ILE A 121 -6.08 -37.98 -31.45
C ILE A 121 -5.34 -38.05 -32.79
N GLU A 122 -5.62 -37.13 -33.72
CA GLU A 122 -4.97 -37.12 -35.02
C GLU A 122 -3.45 -36.87 -34.93
N ILE A 123 -3.03 -35.92 -34.08
CA ILE A 123 -1.61 -35.68 -33.81
C ILE A 123 -1.00 -36.86 -33.08
N TRP A 124 -1.66 -37.33 -32.02
CA TRP A 124 -1.21 -38.46 -31.23
C TRP A 124 -0.92 -39.69 -32.10
N ALA A 125 -1.84 -40.05 -32.99
CA ALA A 125 -1.73 -41.19 -33.90
C ALA A 125 -0.54 -41.10 -34.88
N LYS A 126 0.05 -39.92 -35.08
CA LYS A 126 1.18 -39.66 -35.98
C LYS A 126 2.48 -39.34 -35.22
N SER A 127 2.50 -39.52 -33.90
CA SER A 127 3.58 -39.07 -33.01
C SER A 127 3.99 -40.15 -32.02
N ASP A 128 5.10 -39.93 -31.31
CA ASP A 128 5.57 -40.80 -30.23
C ASP A 128 4.97 -40.43 -28.85
N LEU A 129 3.89 -39.65 -28.85
CA LEU A 129 3.22 -39.23 -27.61
C LEU A 129 2.54 -40.44 -26.93
N ASN A 130 2.64 -40.51 -25.60
CA ASN A 130 2.03 -41.59 -24.82
C ASN A 130 0.49 -41.53 -24.78
N THR A 131 -0.08 -40.33 -24.92
CA THR A 131 -1.52 -40.08 -24.83
C THR A 131 -1.88 -38.83 -25.64
N PRO A 132 -3.11 -38.73 -26.19
CA PRO A 132 -3.56 -37.51 -26.86
C PRO A 132 -3.65 -36.30 -25.92
N PHE A 133 -3.67 -36.50 -24.60
CA PHE A 133 -3.74 -35.42 -23.62
C PHE A 133 -2.38 -35.02 -23.03
N SER A 134 -1.28 -35.45 -23.66
CA SER A 134 0.07 -35.09 -23.19
C SER A 134 0.24 -33.58 -23.21
N GLY A 135 0.92 -33.00 -22.21
CA GLY A 135 1.22 -31.57 -22.18
C GLY A 135 2.03 -31.10 -23.39
N ASP A 136 2.80 -32.02 -24.00
CA ASP A 136 3.58 -31.77 -25.22
C ASP A 136 2.74 -31.87 -26.51
N ASN A 137 1.44 -32.16 -26.42
CA ASN A 137 0.55 -32.19 -27.59
C ASN A 137 -0.04 -30.79 -27.85
N PRO A 138 0.44 -30.05 -28.87
CA PRO A 138 -0.04 -28.70 -29.13
C PRO A 138 -1.48 -28.66 -29.67
N ALA A 139 -2.03 -29.81 -30.11
CA ALA A 139 -3.39 -29.88 -30.64
C ALA A 139 -4.47 -30.02 -29.58
N TYR A 140 -4.10 -30.22 -28.30
CA TYR A 140 -5.06 -30.31 -27.21
C TYR A 140 -4.85 -29.21 -26.18
N TYR A 141 -5.63 -28.14 -26.33
CA TYR A 141 -5.70 -27.06 -25.37
C TYR A 141 -7.15 -26.54 -25.36
N PRO A 142 -7.95 -26.88 -24.32
CA PRO A 142 -9.30 -26.36 -24.17
C PRO A 142 -9.34 -24.84 -24.29
N ASP A 143 -10.24 -24.30 -25.09
CA ASP A 143 -10.35 -22.85 -25.35
C ASP A 143 -10.47 -22.03 -24.06
N ALA A 144 -11.13 -22.57 -23.04
CA ALA A 144 -11.29 -21.93 -21.74
C ALA A 144 -9.95 -21.61 -21.04
N TYR A 145 -8.90 -22.41 -21.26
CA TYR A 145 -7.59 -22.12 -20.67
C TYR A 145 -6.98 -20.83 -21.23
N ALA A 146 -7.25 -20.46 -22.48
CA ALA A 146 -6.70 -19.24 -23.07
C ALA A 146 -7.24 -17.98 -22.38
N ASP A 147 -8.53 -18.00 -22.01
CA ASP A 147 -9.13 -16.95 -21.20
C ASP A 147 -8.62 -16.96 -19.76
N GLY A 148 -8.39 -18.14 -19.20
CA GLY A 148 -7.74 -18.32 -17.89
C GLY A 148 -6.36 -17.68 -17.85
N ASP A 149 -5.49 -18.02 -18.81
CA ASP A 149 -4.12 -17.49 -18.92
C ASP A 149 -4.13 -15.96 -19.09
N ARG A 150 -5.00 -15.42 -19.94
CA ARG A 150 -5.14 -13.97 -20.14
C ARG A 150 -5.54 -13.25 -18.84
N LEU A 151 -6.44 -13.82 -18.05
CA LEU A 151 -6.88 -13.24 -16.79
C LEU A 151 -5.84 -13.42 -15.68
N GLN A 152 -5.09 -14.52 -15.70
CA GLN A 152 -3.97 -14.74 -14.79
C GLN A 152 -2.85 -13.71 -15.04
N ASP A 153 -2.47 -13.48 -16.31
CA ASP A 153 -1.49 -12.44 -16.68
C ASP A 153 -1.94 -11.05 -16.22
N LYS A 154 -3.24 -10.77 -16.36
CA LYS A 154 -3.83 -9.50 -15.89
C LYS A 154 -3.78 -9.39 -14.37
N ALA A 155 -4.09 -10.46 -13.65
CA ALA A 155 -4.01 -10.49 -12.19
C ALA A 155 -2.58 -10.22 -11.71
N ASP A 156 -1.58 -10.81 -12.38
CA ASP A 156 -0.17 -10.61 -12.05
C ASP A 156 0.27 -9.16 -12.28
N GLU A 157 -0.20 -8.52 -13.37
CA GLU A 157 0.04 -7.09 -13.62
C GLU A 157 -0.61 -6.20 -12.55
N GLU A 158 -1.84 -6.53 -12.14
CA GLU A 158 -2.57 -5.80 -11.09
C GLU A 158 -1.90 -5.97 -9.72
N PHE A 159 -1.44 -7.17 -9.37
CA PHE A 159 -0.64 -7.41 -8.16
C PHE A 159 0.66 -6.60 -8.16
N ALA A 160 1.37 -6.56 -9.28
CA ALA A 160 2.61 -5.78 -9.40
C ALA A 160 2.37 -4.28 -9.22
N LYS A 161 1.24 -3.76 -9.73
CA LYS A 161 0.83 -2.37 -9.47
C LYS A 161 0.48 -2.16 -7.99
N GLY A 162 -0.25 -3.09 -7.38
CA GLY A 162 -0.58 -3.04 -5.95
C GLY A 162 0.68 -2.94 -5.08
N ASP A 163 1.66 -3.81 -5.30
CA ASP A 163 2.95 -3.81 -4.60
C ASP A 163 3.76 -2.53 -4.81
N PHE A 164 3.68 -1.93 -6.01
CA PHE A 164 4.32 -0.64 -6.27
C PHE A 164 3.72 0.48 -5.40
N TYR A 165 2.40 0.56 -5.30
CA TYR A 165 1.74 1.59 -4.50
C TYR A 165 1.88 1.34 -2.99
N ASP A 166 1.89 0.08 -2.54
CA ASP A 166 2.17 -0.30 -1.15
C ASP A 166 3.53 0.25 -0.68
N LYS A 167 4.60 -0.06 -1.41
CA LYS A 167 5.96 0.41 -1.08
C LYS A 167 6.09 1.93 -1.08
N ARG A 168 5.37 2.60 -1.97
CA ARG A 168 5.38 4.06 -2.06
C ARG A 168 4.59 4.69 -0.91
N GLY A 169 3.42 4.13 -0.58
CA GLY A 169 2.62 4.50 0.59
C GLY A 169 3.39 4.38 1.89
N ASP A 170 4.04 3.23 2.12
CA ASP A 170 4.91 2.97 3.27
C ASP A 170 6.02 4.02 3.43
N SER A 171 6.62 4.44 2.31
CA SER A 171 7.64 5.48 2.32
C SER A 171 7.08 6.84 2.77
N PHE A 172 5.85 7.17 2.39
CA PHE A 172 5.19 8.39 2.86
C PHE A 172 4.74 8.31 4.33
N VAL A 173 4.36 7.13 4.81
CA VAL A 173 4.16 6.88 6.25
C VAL A 173 5.47 7.14 7.01
N ALA A 174 6.59 6.61 6.52
CA ALA A 174 7.90 6.84 7.13
C ALA A 174 8.27 8.34 7.15
N ALA A 175 8.02 9.08 6.06
CA ALA A 175 8.23 10.53 6.01
C ALA A 175 7.35 11.26 7.05
N THR A 176 6.09 10.86 7.22
CA THR A 176 5.18 11.41 8.24
C THR A 176 5.75 11.23 9.66
N VAL A 177 6.29 10.06 9.97
CA VAL A 177 6.94 9.79 11.27
C VAL A 177 8.18 10.66 11.47
N LEU A 178 9.02 10.83 10.45
CA LEU A 178 10.19 11.71 10.51
C LEU A 178 9.79 13.18 10.75
N PHE A 179 8.73 13.65 10.10
CA PHE A 179 8.22 15.01 10.32
C PHE A 179 7.59 15.16 11.72
N ALA A 180 6.92 14.14 12.25
CA ALA A 180 6.42 14.15 13.62
C ALA A 180 7.56 14.26 14.66
N LEU A 181 8.67 13.55 14.45
CA LEU A 181 9.88 13.67 15.27
C LEU A 181 10.49 15.07 15.17
N ALA A 182 10.56 15.64 13.96
CA ALA A 182 11.02 17.00 13.75
C ALA A 182 10.14 18.03 14.47
N LEU A 183 8.81 17.92 14.36
CA LEU A 183 7.84 18.76 15.07
C LEU A 183 8.03 18.67 16.59
N ALA A 184 8.18 17.46 17.13
CA ALA A 184 8.39 17.26 18.55
C ALA A 184 9.65 17.97 19.04
N LEU A 185 10.79 17.77 18.36
CA LEU A 185 12.07 18.39 18.74
C LEU A 185 12.04 19.92 18.61
N LEU A 186 11.48 20.44 17.52
CA LEU A 186 11.34 21.88 17.31
C LEU A 186 10.37 22.51 18.32
N GLY A 187 9.29 21.81 18.66
CA GLY A 187 8.31 22.23 19.66
C GLY A 187 8.96 22.37 21.03
N VAL A 188 9.73 21.37 21.46
CA VAL A 188 10.49 21.43 22.72
C VAL A 188 11.59 22.50 22.66
N ALA A 189 12.28 22.65 21.52
CA ALA A 189 13.30 23.70 21.34
C ALA A 189 12.72 25.12 21.48
N SER A 190 11.45 25.34 21.13
CA SER A 190 10.80 26.65 21.20
C SER A 190 10.65 27.19 22.63
N VAL A 191 10.62 26.32 23.64
CA VAL A 191 10.36 26.68 25.05
C VAL A 191 11.63 26.74 25.89
N ILE A 192 12.71 26.06 25.48
CA ILE A 192 13.94 25.96 26.28
C ILE A 192 14.75 27.26 26.28
N TRP A 193 15.00 27.80 27.47
CA TRP A 193 15.84 28.99 27.67
C TRP A 193 17.36 28.71 27.61
N PHE A 194 17.80 27.48 27.87
CA PHE A 194 19.21 27.11 27.85
C PHE A 194 19.74 26.98 26.41
N ARG A 195 20.63 27.89 26.01
CA ARG A 195 21.14 28.00 24.64
C ARG A 195 21.78 26.74 24.06
N ARG A 196 22.48 25.94 24.89
CA ARG A 196 23.11 24.67 24.45
C ARG A 196 22.07 23.62 24.07
N TRP A 197 21.10 23.38 24.95
CA TRP A 197 20.01 22.43 24.72
C TRP A 197 19.10 22.86 23.56
N ARG A 198 18.71 24.14 23.52
CA ARG A 198 17.91 24.70 22.43
C ARG A 198 18.57 24.47 21.06
N ASN A 199 19.86 24.75 20.92
CA ASN A 199 20.57 24.54 19.67
C ASN A 199 20.63 23.06 19.29
N GLY A 200 20.90 22.17 20.24
CA GLY A 200 20.93 20.72 20.02
C GLY A 200 19.61 20.18 19.48
N LEU A 201 18.48 20.53 20.12
CA LEU A 201 17.16 20.10 19.67
C LEU A 201 16.77 20.70 18.31
N THR A 202 17.12 21.98 18.05
CA THR A 202 16.84 22.61 16.76
C THR A 202 17.59 21.92 15.63
N ILE A 203 18.87 21.57 15.84
CA ILE A 203 19.66 20.81 14.87
C ILE A 203 19.06 19.42 14.66
N GLY A 204 18.74 18.70 15.75
CA GLY A 204 18.10 17.39 15.66
C GLY A 204 16.78 17.43 14.87
N GLY A 205 15.91 18.40 15.17
CA GLY A 205 14.66 18.61 14.43
C GLY A 205 14.90 18.92 12.95
N GLY A 206 15.89 19.76 12.64
CA GLY A 206 16.29 20.04 11.26
C GLY A 206 16.81 18.81 10.51
N VAL A 207 17.57 17.92 11.17
CA VAL A 207 18.06 16.67 10.57
C VAL A 207 16.88 15.75 10.22
N PHE A 208 15.93 15.54 11.13
CA PHE A 208 14.75 14.72 10.85
C PHE A 208 13.87 15.34 9.76
N MET A 209 13.73 16.67 9.74
CA MET A 209 13.00 17.37 8.69
C MET A 209 13.64 17.14 7.31
N ILE A 210 14.96 17.27 7.19
CA ILE A 210 15.68 17.04 5.94
C ILE A 210 15.58 15.57 5.51
N ALA A 211 15.71 14.63 6.44
CA ALA A 211 15.55 13.20 6.16
C ALA A 211 14.13 12.89 5.65
N GLY A 212 13.09 13.45 6.28
CA GLY A 212 11.70 13.31 5.84
C GLY A 212 11.47 13.87 4.44
N VAL A 213 12.05 15.05 4.12
CA VAL A 213 11.99 15.62 2.77
C VAL A 213 12.70 14.70 1.76
N ALA A 214 13.86 14.15 2.10
CA ALA A 214 14.57 13.24 1.21
C ALA A 214 13.74 12.00 0.88
N VAL A 215 13.15 11.35 1.90
CA VAL A 215 12.24 10.20 1.71
C VAL A 215 11.04 10.60 0.85
N LEU A 216 10.41 11.73 1.14
CA LEU A 216 9.24 12.20 0.40
C LEU A 216 9.57 12.47 -1.08
N VAL A 217 10.68 13.17 -1.37
CA VAL A 217 11.05 13.56 -2.74
C VAL A 217 11.51 12.38 -3.58
N VAL A 218 12.29 11.45 -3.00
CA VAL A 218 12.79 10.26 -3.72
C VAL A 218 11.65 9.36 -4.17
N ASN A 219 10.59 9.25 -3.35
CA ASN A 219 9.43 8.40 -3.66
C ASN A 219 8.31 9.14 -4.39
N LEU A 220 8.50 10.44 -4.70
CA LEU A 220 7.54 11.23 -5.47
C LEU A 220 7.73 11.09 -6.99
N VAL A 221 8.98 10.80 -7.42
CA VAL A 221 9.40 10.65 -8.82
C VAL A 221 9.35 9.20 -9.23
#